data_AF-A0A9Q9SSG6-F1
#
_entry.id   AF-A0A9Q9SSG6-F1
#
_cell.length_a   1.000
_cell.length_b   1.000
_cell.length_c   1.000
_cell.angle_alpha   90.00
_cell.angle_beta   90.00
_cell.angle_gamma   90.00
#
_symmetry.space_group_name_H-M   'P 1'
#
loop_
_entity.id
_entity.type
_entity.pdbx_description
1 polymer ?
#
loop_
_entity_poly.entity_id
_entity_poly.type
_entity_poly.pdbx_seq_one_letter_code
_entity_poly.pdbx_strand_id
1 'polypeptide(L)'
;MNVSANIKYCIPPQTVTQLVKKKLIFAPKGTAGSILLFDSNVVHGSVTNIYPFPRRLMIITYNSVENLPVSVDRPRPEFLVSRDYKPLKPLADSESLLSGQ
;
A
#
# COMPACT_ATOMS: atom_id res chain seq x y z
N MET A 1 8.65 21.59 -1.21
CA MET A 1 8.31 21.05 -2.54
C MET A 1 6.99 20.31 -2.41
N ASN A 2 5.88 20.88 -2.90
CA ASN A 2 4.54 20.29 -2.77
C ASN A 2 4.38 19.19 -3.83
N VAL A 3 4.70 17.95 -3.47
CA VAL A 3 4.60 16.75 -4.33
C VAL A 3 3.16 16.28 -4.57
N SER A 4 2.16 17.00 -4.05
CA SER A 4 0.80 16.49 -3.85
C SER A 4 -0.25 17.01 -4.84
N ALA A 5 0.01 18.10 -5.57
CA ALA A 5 -1.04 18.79 -6.33
C ALA A 5 -1.20 18.30 -7.78
N ASN A 6 -0.23 17.58 -8.35
CA ASN A 6 -0.30 17.10 -9.74
C ASN A 6 0.41 15.76 -9.94
N ILE A 7 -0.02 14.75 -9.17
CA ILE A 7 0.50 13.38 -9.31
C ILE A 7 -0.20 12.73 -10.49
N LYS A 8 0.57 12.18 -11.44
CA LYS A 8 0.11 11.60 -12.72
C LYS A 8 -1.10 10.63 -12.60
N TYR A 9 -1.29 10.02 -11.44
CA TYR A 9 -2.30 8.98 -11.20
C TYR A 9 -3.35 9.37 -10.12
N CYS A 10 -3.52 10.66 -9.84
CA CYS A 10 -4.64 11.12 -8.99
C CYS A 10 -5.99 10.92 -9.68
N ILE A 11 -6.98 10.46 -8.91
CA ILE A 11 -8.34 10.25 -9.42
C ILE A 11 -9.12 11.58 -9.36
N PRO A 12 -9.78 12.00 -10.46
CA PRO A 12 -10.57 13.23 -10.46
C PRO A 12 -11.73 13.20 -9.45
N PRO A 13 -12.09 14.33 -8.82
CA PRO A 13 -13.19 14.40 -7.85
C PRO A 13 -14.53 13.89 -8.40
N GLN A 14 -14.79 14.10 -9.69
CA GLN A 14 -16.00 13.63 -10.36
C GLN A 14 -16.06 12.09 -10.38
N THR A 15 -14.93 11.44 -10.66
CA THR A 15 -14.82 9.97 -10.64
C THR A 15 -14.98 9.44 -9.22
N VAL A 16 -14.38 10.08 -8.22
CA VAL A 16 -14.58 9.70 -6.81
C VAL A 16 -16.07 9.78 -6.44
N THR A 17 -16.74 10.87 -6.79
CA THR A 17 -18.19 11.03 -6.56
C THR A 17 -19.01 9.90 -7.19
N GLN A 18 -18.67 9.49 -8.41
CA GLN A 18 -19.35 8.38 -9.09
C GLN A 18 -19.12 7.03 -8.41
N LEU A 19 -17.91 6.76 -7.93
CA LEU A 19 -17.58 5.54 -7.21
C LEU A 19 -18.31 5.47 -5.86
N VAL A 20 -18.39 6.60 -5.14
CA VAL A 20 -19.05 6.67 -3.83
C VAL A 20 -20.55 6.42 -3.92
N LYS A 21 -21.19 6.80 -5.04
CA LYS A 21 -22.60 6.46 -5.30
C LYS A 21 -22.85 4.95 -5.41
N LYS A 22 -21.83 4.16 -5.78
CA LYS A 22 -21.93 2.69 -5.91
C LYS A 22 -21.44 1.94 -4.67
N LYS A 23 -20.43 2.48 -3.97
CA LYS A 23 -19.81 1.88 -2.80
C LYS A 23 -19.45 2.96 -1.78
N LEU A 24 -19.75 2.75 -0.51
CA LEU A 24 -19.43 3.73 0.53
C LEU A 24 -17.92 3.88 0.75
N ILE A 25 -17.54 5.01 1.34
CA ILE A 25 -16.18 5.22 1.85
C ILE A 25 -16.06 4.49 3.20
N PHE A 26 -15.00 3.71 3.36
CA PHE A 26 -14.66 3.06 4.61
C PHE A 26 -13.26 3.46 5.06
N ALA A 27 -13.11 3.73 6.36
CA ALA A 27 -11.83 4.06 6.99
C ALA A 27 -11.56 3.06 8.13
N PRO A 28 -10.89 1.93 7.84
CA PRO A 28 -10.54 0.93 8.85
C PRO A 28 -9.75 1.56 9.99
N LYS A 29 -10.03 1.12 11.23
CA LYS A 29 -9.33 1.53 12.45
C LYS A 29 -8.77 0.29 13.13
N GLY A 30 -7.63 0.42 13.78
CA GLY A 30 -6.98 -0.65 14.53
C GLY A 30 -5.92 -0.11 15.47
N THR A 31 -5.57 -0.89 16.50
CA THR A 31 -4.43 -0.61 17.37
C THR A 31 -3.11 -0.91 16.65
N ALA A 32 -1.98 -0.46 17.20
CA ALA A 32 -0.67 -0.87 16.71
C ALA A 32 -0.57 -2.41 16.65
N GLY A 33 0.00 -2.94 15.56
CA GLY A 33 0.04 -4.39 15.28
C GLY A 33 -1.15 -4.93 14.47
N SER A 34 -2.21 -4.14 14.28
CA SER A 34 -3.33 -4.53 13.40
C SER A 34 -2.88 -4.61 11.94
N ILE A 35 -3.41 -5.59 11.20
CA ILE A 35 -3.13 -5.79 9.77
C ILE A 35 -4.39 -5.49 8.95
N LEU A 36 -4.23 -4.73 7.87
CA LEU A 36 -5.25 -4.51 6.85
C LEU A 36 -4.73 -5.05 5.52
N LEU A 37 -5.42 -6.05 4.96
CA LEU A 37 -5.19 -6.54 3.61
C LEU A 37 -6.14 -5.83 2.65
N PHE A 38 -5.63 -5.36 1.52
CA PHE A 38 -6.43 -4.71 0.49
C PHE A 38 -5.87 -5.00 -0.90
N ASP A 39 -6.77 -5.05 -1.90
CA ASP A 39 -6.41 -5.28 -3.30
C ASP A 39 -5.65 -4.08 -3.89
N SER A 40 -4.71 -4.35 -4.81
CA SER A 40 -3.87 -3.31 -5.42
C SER A 40 -4.64 -2.29 -6.26
N ASN A 41 -5.86 -2.63 -6.70
CA ASN A 41 -6.71 -1.74 -7.50
C ASN A 41 -7.81 -1.05 -6.68
N VAL A 42 -7.84 -1.23 -5.35
CA VAL A 42 -8.81 -0.50 -4.53
C VAL A 42 -8.50 0.99 -4.54
N VAL A 43 -9.53 1.82 -4.76
CA VAL A 43 -9.39 3.27 -4.61
C VAL A 43 -9.21 3.60 -3.14
N HIS A 44 -8.05 4.15 -2.79
CA HIS A 44 -7.70 4.49 -1.41
C HIS A 44 -6.96 5.83 -1.36
N GLY A 45 -7.00 6.46 -0.19
CA GLY A 45 -6.33 7.72 0.08
C GLY A 45 -6.39 8.06 1.56
N SER A 46 -5.63 9.06 1.97
CA SER A 46 -5.65 9.57 3.34
C SER A 46 -5.55 11.08 3.38
N VAL A 47 -6.25 11.68 4.35
CA VAL A 47 -6.15 13.11 4.64
C VAL A 47 -4.90 13.44 5.45
N THR A 48 -4.52 14.72 5.46
CA THR A 48 -3.46 15.24 6.34
C THR A 48 -3.79 14.96 7.81
N ASN A 49 -2.81 14.45 8.56
CA ASN A 49 -2.97 14.24 9.99
C ASN A 49 -2.81 15.56 10.74
N ILE A 50 -3.88 16.05 11.35
CA ILE A 50 -3.89 17.28 12.17
C ILE A 50 -3.80 17.00 13.68
N TYR A 51 -3.75 15.73 14.09
CA TYR A 51 -3.69 15.32 15.50
C TYR A 51 -2.24 15.25 16.01
N PRO A 52 -2.01 15.38 17.33
CA PRO A 52 -0.66 15.31 17.91
C PRO A 52 -0.06 13.89 17.91
N PHE A 53 -0.85 12.86 17.59
CA PHE A 53 -0.39 11.48 17.57
C PHE A 53 0.08 11.09 16.15
N PRO A 54 1.29 10.53 15.99
CA PRO A 54 1.81 10.17 14.68
C PRO A 54 1.09 8.94 14.11
N ARG A 55 0.83 8.97 12.79
CA ARG A 55 0.32 7.80 12.04
C ARG A 55 1.49 7.12 11.32
N ARG A 56 2.09 6.11 11.96
CA ARG A 56 3.12 5.24 11.34
C ARG A 56 2.43 4.04 10.70
N LEU A 57 2.70 3.82 9.42
CA LEU A 57 2.11 2.75 8.62
C LEU A 57 3.20 2.09 7.78
N MET A 58 3.24 0.76 7.80
CA MET A 58 4.05 -0.05 6.90
C MET A 58 3.13 -0.68 5.86
N ILE A 59 3.52 -0.62 4.59
CA ILE A 59 2.78 -1.25 3.48
C ILE A 59 3.74 -2.21 2.80
N ILE A 60 3.34 -3.48 2.71
CA ILE A 60 4.06 -4.52 1.99
C ILE A 60 3.16 -4.96 0.84
N THR A 61 3.65 -4.81 -0.39
CA THR A 61 2.93 -5.27 -1.59
C THR A 61 3.46 -6.65 -1.96
N TYR A 62 2.66 -7.68 -1.72
CA TYR A 62 2.93 -9.03 -2.23
C TYR A 62 2.51 -9.12 -3.68
N ASN A 63 3.27 -9.87 -4.48
CA ASN A 63 2.95 -10.15 -5.86
C ASN A 63 3.24 -11.62 -6.16
N SER A 64 2.45 -12.23 -7.04
CA SER A 64 2.68 -13.61 -7.47
C SER A 64 3.99 -13.71 -8.27
N VAL A 65 4.74 -14.79 -8.08
CA VAL A 65 5.93 -15.11 -8.87
C VAL A 65 5.59 -15.45 -10.33
N GLU A 66 4.31 -15.71 -10.61
CA GLU A 66 3.77 -15.91 -11.96
C GLU A 66 3.35 -14.58 -12.62
N ASN A 67 3.32 -13.48 -11.87
CA ASN A 67 2.91 -12.14 -12.34
C ASN A 67 4.10 -11.16 -12.34
N LEU A 68 5.14 -11.47 -13.09
CA LEU A 68 6.37 -10.67 -13.07
C LEU A 68 6.19 -9.30 -13.77
N PRO A 69 6.88 -8.24 -13.29
CA PRO A 69 6.89 -6.95 -13.98
C PRO A 69 7.41 -7.08 -15.43
N VAL A 70 6.76 -6.38 -16.35
CA VAL A 70 7.21 -6.29 -17.74
C VAL A 70 8.53 -5.49 -17.82
N SER A 71 9.48 -6.00 -18.60
CA SER A 71 10.77 -5.32 -18.82
C SER A 71 10.56 -4.01 -19.59
N VAL A 72 11.28 -2.96 -19.19
CA VAL A 72 11.22 -1.63 -19.80
C VAL A 72 12.64 -1.04 -19.89
N ASP A 73 12.88 -0.17 -20.87
CA ASP A 73 14.22 0.39 -21.15
C ASP A 73 14.84 1.14 -19.95
N ARG A 74 13.99 1.77 -19.13
CA ARG A 74 14.40 2.54 -17.95
C ARG A 74 13.61 2.06 -16.74
N PRO A 75 14.00 0.93 -16.13
CA PRO A 75 13.27 0.39 -15.00
C PRO A 75 13.46 1.28 -13.76
N ARG A 76 12.48 1.28 -12.87
CA ARG A 76 12.59 2.00 -11.60
C ARG A 76 13.72 1.40 -10.73
N PRO A 77 14.28 2.18 -9.79
CA PRO A 77 15.21 1.65 -8.79
C PRO A 77 14.66 0.42 -8.04
N GLU A 78 15.55 -0.46 -7.61
CA GLU A 78 15.19 -1.74 -6.97
C GLU A 78 14.37 -1.58 -5.69
N PHE A 79 14.65 -0.56 -4.88
CA PHE A 79 13.88 -0.27 -3.66
C PHE A 79 12.42 0.15 -3.94
N LEU A 80 12.07 0.46 -5.19
CA LEU A 80 10.68 0.73 -5.61
C LEU A 80 10.04 -0.49 -6.31
N VAL A 81 10.82 -1.24 -7.09
CA VAL A 81 10.37 -2.45 -7.79
C VAL A 81 11.48 -3.49 -7.65
N SER A 82 11.28 -4.44 -6.74
CA SER A 82 12.20 -5.56 -6.52
C SER A 82 12.36 -6.39 -7.79
N ARG A 83 13.55 -6.96 -7.97
CA ARG A 83 13.86 -7.93 -9.03
C ARG A 83 14.19 -9.32 -8.49
N ASP A 84 14.19 -9.51 -7.17
CA ASP A 84 14.22 -10.84 -6.56
C ASP A 84 12.80 -11.41 -6.54
N TYR A 85 12.58 -12.44 -7.36
CA TYR A 85 11.30 -13.12 -7.52
C TYR A 85 11.28 -14.50 -6.87
N LYS A 86 12.25 -14.83 -6.02
CA LYS A 86 12.23 -16.09 -5.29
C LYS A 86 10.99 -16.16 -4.40
N PRO A 87 10.24 -17.27 -4.42
CA PRO A 87 9.11 -17.45 -3.52
C PRO A 87 9.52 -17.26 -2.06
N LEU A 88 8.77 -16.42 -1.33
CA LEU A 88 8.98 -16.22 0.09
C LEU A 88 8.67 -17.50 0.85
N LYS A 89 9.50 -17.82 1.84
CA LYS A 89 9.25 -18.90 2.80
C LYS A 89 8.75 -18.29 4.09
N PRO A 90 7.58 -18.72 4.61
CA PRO A 90 7.14 -18.29 5.93
C PRO A 90 8.15 -18.78 6.97
N LEU A 91 8.47 -17.91 7.93
CA LEU A 91 9.26 -18.25 9.09
C LEU A 91 8.38 -18.89 10.16
N ALA A 92 8.95 -19.72 11.03
CA ALA A 92 8.24 -20.20 12.21
C ALA A 92 7.99 -19.04 13.18
N ASP A 93 6.94 -19.12 14.00
CA ASP A 93 6.61 -18.07 14.97
C ASP A 93 7.75 -17.81 15.96
N SER A 94 8.50 -18.85 16.33
CA SER A 94 9.70 -18.77 17.17
C SER A 94 10.84 -17.96 16.55
N GLU A 95 10.79 -17.71 15.25
CA GLU A 95 11.78 -16.94 14.48
C GLU A 95 11.21 -15.59 14.02
N SER A 96 9.99 -15.25 14.46
CA SER A 96 9.34 -13.99 14.11
C SER A 96 10.04 -12.81 14.79
N LEU A 97 10.26 -11.74 14.04
CA LEU A 97 10.70 -10.44 14.57
C LEU A 97 9.70 -9.82 15.56
N LEU A 98 8.48 -10.35 15.61
CA LEU A 98 7.42 -9.94 16.55
C LEU A 98 7.33 -10.85 17.78
N SER A 99 8.16 -11.89 17.88
CA SER A 99 8.21 -12.75 19.06
C SER A 99 8.79 -11.95 20.24
N GLY A 100 8.02 -11.82 21.32
CA GLY A 100 8.42 -11.10 22.54
C GLY A 100 7.96 -9.63 22.65
N GLN A 101 7.04 -9.18 21.78
CA GLN A 101 6.22 -7.98 22.03
C GLN A 101 4.88 -8.33 22.71
#